data_AF-A0A661L2D6-F1
#
_entry.id   AF-A0A661L2D6-F1
#
_cell.length_a   1.000
_cell.length_b   1.000
_cell.length_c   1.000
_cell.angle_alpha   90.00
_cell.angle_beta   90.00
_cell.angle_gamma   90.00
#
_symmetry.space_group_name_H-M   'P 1'
#
loop_
_entity.id
_entity.type
_entity.pdbx_description
1 polymer ?
#
loop_
_entity_poly.entity_id
_entity_poly.type
_entity_poly.pdbx_seq_one_letter_code
_entity_poly.pdbx_strand_id
1 'polypeptide(L)' 'MKKKGFVLSMTMAFVVLIVSSGIAATLQWDPVPNATGYKLYYGKAAGSYTQSVNVGNVIHYDLDTLPLTQGITYYFAVTA' A
#
# COMPACT_ATOMS: atom_id res chain seq x y z
N MET A 1 2.31 63.11 -4.14
CA MET A 1 3.08 61.85 -3.94
C MET A 1 2.34 60.94 -2.96
N LYS A 2 1.75 59.83 -3.42
CA LYS A 2 1.56 58.54 -2.70
C LYS A 2 1.21 57.48 -3.75
N LYS A 3 2.21 56.76 -4.27
CA LYS A 3 1.99 55.61 -5.17
C LYS A 3 1.44 54.47 -4.31
N LYS A 4 0.18 54.08 -4.51
CA LYS A 4 -0.40 52.90 -3.84
C LYS A 4 0.16 51.66 -4.53
N GLY A 5 1.04 50.94 -3.85
CA GLY A 5 1.60 49.69 -4.34
C GLY A 5 0.51 48.63 -4.49
N PHE A 6 0.41 48.08 -5.70
CA PHE A 6 -0.42 46.93 -6.03
C PHE A 6 0.36 45.68 -5.62
N VAL A 7 -0.07 44.99 -4.56
CA VAL A 7 0.52 43.70 -4.17
C VAL A 7 -0.12 42.63 -5.03
N LEU A 8 0.66 42.05 -5.95
CA LEU A 8 0.26 40.90 -6.75
C LEU A 8 0.33 39.64 -5.88
N SER A 9 -0.81 39.11 -5.47
CA SER A 9 -0.89 37.85 -4.71
C SER A 9 -0.49 36.67 -5.62
N MET A 10 0.61 35.99 -5.30
CA MET A 10 1.06 34.79 -6.01
C MET A 10 0.80 33.56 -5.13
N THR A 11 -0.42 33.02 -5.17
CA THR A 11 -0.69 31.73 -4.54
C THR A 11 -0.15 30.62 -5.43
N MET A 12 0.96 30.02 -5.03
CA MET A 12 1.47 28.78 -5.64
C MET A 12 0.63 27.61 -5.11
N ALA A 13 -0.29 27.11 -5.93
CA ALA A 13 -1.03 25.89 -5.62
C ALA A 13 -0.10 24.68 -5.80
N PHE A 14 0.28 24.03 -4.69
CA PHE A 14 0.99 22.76 -4.73
C PHE A 14 -0.06 21.64 -4.87
N VAL A 15 -0.38 21.28 -6.11
CA VAL A 15 -1.27 20.15 -6.39
C VAL A 15 -0.43 18.88 -6.35
N VAL A 16 -0.49 18.14 -5.24
CA VAL A 16 0.05 16.78 -5.17
C VAL A 16 -0.96 15.85 -5.80
N LEU A 17 -0.74 15.46 -7.06
CA LEU A 17 -1.47 14.36 -7.66
C LEU A 17 -0.88 13.05 -7.14
N ILE A 18 -1.49 12.45 -6.13
CA ILE A 18 -1.18 11.05 -5.80
C ILE A 18 -1.90 10.20 -6.86
N VAL A 19 -1.20 9.86 -7.93
CA VAL A 19 -1.65 8.81 -8.84
C VAL A 19 -1.40 7.48 -8.15
N SER A 20 -2.44 6.88 -7.55
CA SER A 20 -2.34 5.50 -7.07
C SER A 20 -2.42 4.57 -8.28
N SER A 21 -1.27 4.22 -8.85
CA SER A 21 -1.16 3.00 -9.68
C SER A 21 -1.13 1.79 -8.73
N GLY A 22 -2.17 1.63 -7.94
CA GLY A 22 -2.30 0.54 -6.97
C GLY A 22 -2.78 -0.71 -7.67
N ILE A 23 -2.22 -1.86 -7.30
CA ILE A 23 -2.91 -3.12 -7.51
C ILE A 23 -4.10 -3.10 -6.56
N ALA A 24 -5.30 -2.82 -7.08
CA ALA A 24 -6.54 -2.88 -6.30
C ALA A 24 -6.98 -4.35 -6.14
N ALA A 25 -6.24 -5.11 -5.33
CA ALA A 25 -6.56 -6.48 -5.00
C ALA A 25 -6.48 -6.69 -3.49
N THR A 26 -7.46 -7.39 -2.96
CA THR A 26 -7.52 -7.77 -1.54
C THR A 26 -7.26 -9.27 -1.45
N LEU A 27 -6.34 -9.67 -0.59
CA LEU A 27 -6.11 -11.06 -0.24
C LEU A 27 -7.02 -11.42 0.94
N GLN A 28 -7.71 -12.57 0.87
CA GLN A 28 -8.55 -13.08 1.95
C GLN A 28 -8.17 -14.54 2.24
N TRP A 29 -8.22 -14.94 3.51
CA TRP A 29 -7.94 -16.31 3.96
C TRP A 29 -8.91 -16.75 5.06
N ASP A 30 -9.04 -18.06 5.23
CA ASP A 30 -9.86 -18.64 6.28
C ASP A 30 -9.19 -18.47 7.66
N PRO A 31 -9.97 -18.17 8.71
CA PRO A 31 -9.43 -18.03 10.05
C PRO A 31 -8.91 -19.38 10.59
N VAL A 32 -7.76 -19.34 11.25
CA VAL A 32 -7.17 -20.49 11.95
C VAL A 32 -7.61 -20.47 13.42
N PRO A 33 -8.13 -21.58 13.98
CA PRO A 33 -8.54 -21.63 15.39
C PRO A 33 -7.40 -21.25 16.34
N ASN A 34 -7.70 -20.40 17.32
CA ASN A 34 -6.76 -19.88 18.33
C ASN A 34 -5.61 -19.01 17.78
N ALA A 35 -5.66 -18.60 16.52
CA ALA A 35 -4.71 -17.62 15.97
C ALA A 35 -4.86 -16.27 16.68
N THR A 36 -3.74 -15.70 17.13
CA THR A 36 -3.70 -14.36 17.74
C THR A 36 -3.32 -13.27 16.74
N GLY A 37 -2.97 -13.66 15.51
CA GLY A 37 -2.58 -12.78 14.43
C GLY A 37 -2.16 -13.57 13.20
N TYR A 38 -1.78 -12.87 12.14
CA TYR A 38 -1.31 -13.47 10.91
C TYR A 38 -0.08 -12.73 10.40
N LYS A 39 0.75 -13.45 9.65
CA LYS A 39 1.87 -12.92 8.91
C LYS A 39 1.73 -13.29 7.43
N LEU A 40 1.77 -12.26 6.60
CA LEU A 40 1.74 -12.38 5.14
C LEU A 40 3.17 -12.43 4.62
N TYR A 41 3.45 -13.39 3.76
CA TYR A 41 4.71 -13.58 3.05
C TYR A 41 4.48 -13.42 1.57
N TYR A 42 5.41 -12.77 0.88
CA TYR A 42 5.31 -12.59 -0.57
C TYR A 42 6.66 -12.56 -1.27
N GLY A 43 6.66 -12.92 -2.54
CA GLY A 43 7.86 -13.02 -3.37
C GLY A 43 7.54 -13.18 -4.84
N LYS A 44 8.57 -13.16 -5.69
CA LYS A 44 8.42 -13.27 -7.16
C LYS A 44 8.43 -14.71 -7.67
N ALA A 45 8.62 -15.70 -6.79
CA ALA A 45 8.61 -17.11 -7.12
C ALA A 45 7.82 -17.90 -6.07
N ALA A 46 7.04 -18.89 -6.52
CA ALA A 46 6.28 -19.76 -5.65
C ALA A 46 7.22 -20.48 -4.66
N GLY A 47 6.85 -20.49 -3.38
CA GLY A 47 7.67 -21.12 -2.32
C GLY A 47 8.95 -20.35 -1.95
N SER A 48 9.28 -19.25 -2.63
CA SER A 48 10.41 -18.38 -2.29
C SER A 48 9.92 -16.97 -1.96
N TYR A 49 9.62 -16.77 -0.69
CA TYR A 49 9.10 -15.50 -0.16
C TYR A 49 10.21 -14.72 0.52
N THR A 50 10.67 -13.63 -0.11
CA THR A 50 11.76 -12.81 0.42
C THR A 50 11.23 -11.68 1.33
N GLN A 51 9.95 -11.33 1.20
CA GLN A 51 9.32 -10.26 1.96
C GLN A 51 8.24 -10.81 2.88
N SER A 52 8.00 -10.10 4.00
CA SER A 52 6.89 -10.42 4.88
C SER A 52 6.39 -9.20 5.63
N VAL A 53 5.11 -9.21 6.02
CA VAL A 53 4.46 -8.19 6.83
C VAL A 53 3.61 -8.85 7.91
N ASN A 54 3.70 -8.34 9.13
CA ASN A 54 2.76 -8.73 10.20
C ASN A 54 1.46 -7.95 9.99
N VAL A 55 0.38 -8.66 9.72
CA VAL A 55 -0.93 -8.06 9.41
C VAL A 55 -1.86 -8.04 10.62
N GLY A 56 -1.44 -8.64 11.75
CA GLY A 56 -2.25 -8.71 12.96
C GLY A 56 -3.43 -9.67 12.85
N ASN A 57 -4.43 -9.51 13.72
CA ASN A 57 -5.61 -10.38 13.77
C ASN A 57 -6.68 -9.97 12.76
N VAL A 58 -6.37 -10.16 11.48
CA VAL A 58 -7.27 -9.90 10.34
C VAL A 58 -7.35 -11.14 9.44
N ILE A 59 -8.40 -11.21 8.64
CA ILE A 59 -8.60 -12.28 7.64
C ILE A 59 -8.57 -11.76 6.20
N HIS A 60 -8.24 -10.48 6.04
CA HIS A 60 -8.08 -9.82 4.74
C HIS A 60 -6.92 -8.81 4.80
N TYR A 61 -6.31 -8.53 3.66
CA TYR A 61 -5.25 -7.54 3.52
C TYR A 61 -5.23 -6.93 2.12
N ASP A 62 -5.23 -5.60 2.05
CA ASP A 62 -5.19 -4.87 0.79
C ASP A 62 -3.75 -4.80 0.26
N LEU A 63 -3.55 -5.31 -0.96
CA LEU A 63 -2.22 -5.45 -1.57
C LEU A 63 -1.67 -4.13 -2.12
N ASP A 64 -2.49 -3.10 -2.23
CA ASP A 64 -2.10 -1.74 -2.61
C ASP A 64 -1.19 -1.09 -1.54
N THR A 65 -1.28 -1.56 -0.30
CA THR A 65 -0.40 -1.14 0.81
C THR A 65 1.02 -1.70 0.70
N LEU A 66 1.24 -2.70 -0.16
CA LEU A 66 2.54 -3.30 -0.39
C LEU A 66 3.31 -2.60 -1.53
N PRO A 67 4.65 -2.53 -1.46
CA PRO A 67 5.48 -1.96 -2.52
C PRO A 67 5.61 -2.91 -3.72
N LEU A 68 4.49 -3.25 -4.36
CA LEU A 68 4.42 -4.14 -5.52
C LEU A 68 4.65 -3.35 -6.81
N THR A 69 5.34 -3.98 -7.76
CA THR A 69 5.59 -3.38 -9.08
C THR A 69 4.62 -3.92 -10.12
N GLN A 70 4.03 -3.03 -10.92
CA GLN A 70 3.14 -3.42 -12.02
C GLN A 70 3.87 -4.31 -13.04
N GLY A 71 3.16 -5.29 -13.59
CA GLY A 71 3.69 -6.22 -14.59
C GLY A 71 4.56 -7.35 -14.01
N ILE A 72 4.70 -7.43 -12.69
CA ILE A 72 5.40 -8.52 -12.01
C ILE A 72 4.40 -9.45 -11.33
N THR A 73 4.56 -10.76 -11.54
CA THR A 73 3.80 -11.78 -10.81
C THR A 73 4.38 -11.96 -9.41
N TYR A 74 3.52 -11.85 -8.41
CA TYR A 74 3.86 -12.13 -7.02
C TYR A 74 3.07 -13.35 -6.52
N TYR A 75 3.69 -14.08 -5.61
CA TYR A 75 3.12 -15.21 -4.90
C TYR A 75 3.00 -14.85 -3.43
N PHE A 76 1.91 -15.28 -2.80
CA PHE A 76 1.56 -14.93 -1.44
C PHE A 76 1.34 -16.21 -0.60
N ALA A 77 1.69 -16.15 0.67
CA ALA A 77 1.37 -17.18 1.67
C ALA A 77 1.07 -16.50 3.00
N VAL A 78 0.15 -17.07 3.78
CA VAL A 78 -0.25 -16.55 5.09
C VAL A 78 -0.05 -17.64 6.14
N THR A 79 0.50 -17.26 7.29
CA THR A 79 0.57 -18.11 8.48
C THR A 79 -0.09 -17.41 9.66
N ALA A 80 -0.74 -18.18 10.53
CA ALA A 80 -1.18 -17.73 11.86
C ALA A 80 -0.02 -17.71 12.87
#